data_AF-A0A0Q6ZB36-F1
#
_entry.id   AF-A0A0Q6ZB36-F1
#
_cell.length_a   1.000
_cell.length_b   1.000
_cell.length_c   1.000
_cell.angle_alpha   90.00
_cell.angle_beta   90.00
_cell.angle_gamma   90.00
#
_symmetry.space_group_name_H-M   'P 1'
#
loop_
_entity.id
_entity.type
_entity.pdbx_description
1 polymer ?
#
loop_
_entity_poly.entity_id
_entity_poly.type
_entity_poly.pdbx_seq_one_letter_code
_entity_poly.pdbx_strand_id
1 'polypeptide(L)'
;MCFKYKLHCSVLYALLALAVVCYLPVVIQDAVTYREVVLAQHACCGFVPESRIERPVTYALVDEWTQPIWKENAVKTERWLTSDGIVNGQTKFWRLLERHPLELIPE
;
A
#
# COMPACT_ATOMS: atom_id res chain seq x y z
N MET A 1 48.25 -5.68 1.36
CA MET A 1 47.00 -5.80 2.14
C MET A 1 45.76 -5.17 1.44
N CYS A 2 45.67 -5.11 0.11
CA CYS A 2 44.55 -4.41 -0.58
C CYS A 2 43.43 -5.32 -1.13
N PHE A 3 43.55 -6.66 -1.00
CA PHE A 3 42.60 -7.59 -1.63
C PHE A 3 41.32 -7.82 -0.82
N LYS A 4 41.38 -7.70 0.52
CA LYS A 4 40.22 -7.93 1.39
C LYS A 4 39.09 -6.90 1.16
N TYR A 5 39.41 -5.62 0.93
CA TYR A 5 38.41 -4.58 0.74
C TYR A 5 37.63 -4.68 -0.59
N LYS A 6 38.27 -5.16 -1.67
CA LYS A 6 37.60 -5.36 -2.98
C LYS A 6 36.57 -6.49 -2.95
N LEU A 7 36.84 -7.57 -2.23
CA LEU A 7 35.95 -8.73 -2.13
C LEU A 7 34.68 -8.38 -1.34
N HIS A 8 34.82 -7.66 -0.22
CA HIS A 8 33.67 -7.19 0.58
C HIS A 8 32.77 -6.24 -0.20
N CYS A 9 33.35 -5.36 -1.02
CA CYS A 9 32.58 -4.44 -1.85
C CYS A 9 31.80 -5.17 -2.95
N SER A 10 32.43 -6.15 -3.62
CA SER A 10 31.77 -6.98 -4.65
C SER A 10 30.59 -7.79 -4.10
N VAL A 11 30.77 -8.42 -2.93
CA VAL A 11 29.70 -9.17 -2.26
C VAL A 11 28.54 -8.25 -1.86
N LEU A 12 28.83 -7.03 -1.37
CA LEU A 12 27.80 -6.05 -1.05
C LEU A 12 26.97 -5.65 -2.27
N TYR A 13 27.62 -5.37 -3.42
CA TYR A 13 26.91 -5.06 -4.66
C TYR A 13 26.06 -6.23 -5.15
N ALA A 14 26.57 -7.47 -5.07
CA ALA A 14 25.81 -8.65 -5.44
C ALA A 14 24.55 -8.83 -4.58
N LEU A 15 24.65 -8.59 -3.27
CA LEU A 15 23.52 -8.66 -2.35
C LEU A 15 22.48 -7.56 -2.62
N LEU A 16 22.92 -6.33 -2.90
CA LEU A 16 22.03 -5.24 -3.27
C LEU A 16 21.32 -5.52 -4.60
N ALA A 17 22.05 -6.00 -5.61
CA ALA A 17 21.47 -6.37 -6.89
C ALA A 17 20.42 -7.48 -6.73
N LEU A 18 20.72 -8.51 -5.92
CA LEU A 18 19.78 -9.59 -5.63
C LEU A 18 18.53 -9.05 -4.91
N ALA A 19 18.69 -8.19 -3.91
CA ALA A 19 17.57 -7.56 -3.21
C ALA A 19 16.65 -6.77 -4.16
N VAL A 20 17.24 -5.99 -5.08
CA VAL A 20 16.49 -5.25 -6.10
C VAL A 20 15.75 -6.19 -7.05
N VAL A 21 16.41 -7.24 -7.52
CA VAL A 21 15.78 -8.24 -8.41
C VAL A 21 14.62 -8.95 -7.72
N CYS A 22 14.77 -9.30 -6.44
CA CYS A 22 13.70 -9.90 -5.66
C CYS A 22 12.54 -8.94 -5.36
N TYR A 23 12.79 -7.63 -5.28
CA TYR A 23 11.76 -6.63 -4.99
C TYR A 23 11.02 -6.13 -6.25
N LEU A 24 11.66 -6.21 -7.42
CA LEU A 24 11.09 -5.74 -8.69
C LEU A 24 9.69 -6.33 -9.01
N PRO A 25 9.39 -7.62 -8.77
CA PRO A 25 8.06 -8.18 -8.99
C PRO A 25 6.96 -7.46 -8.19
N VAL A 26 7.25 -7.05 -6.95
CA VAL A 26 6.30 -6.31 -6.09
C VAL A 26 5.95 -4.97 -6.73
N VAL A 27 6.95 -4.25 -7.22
CA VAL A 27 6.77 -2.95 -7.90
C VAL A 27 5.97 -3.12 -9.20
N ILE A 28 6.27 -4.15 -10.00
CA ILE A 28 5.57 -4.41 -11.25
C ILE A 28 4.09 -4.75 -10.99
N GLN A 29 3.82 -5.64 -10.03
CA GLN A 29 2.46 -6.04 -9.69
C GLN A 29 1.64 -4.86 -9.14
N ASP A 30 2.24 -4.00 -8.33
CA ASP A 30 1.58 -2.81 -7.84
C ASP A 30 1.30 -1.79 -8.97
N ALA A 31 2.25 -1.59 -9.89
CA ALA A 31 2.02 -0.72 -11.06
C ALA A 31 0.86 -1.19 -11.94
N VAL A 32 0.77 -2.50 -12.17
CA VAL A 32 -0.35 -3.11 -12.91
C VAL A 32 -1.66 -2.88 -12.17
N THR A 33 -1.70 -3.17 -10.86
CA THR A 33 -2.90 -2.96 -10.05
C THR A 33 -3.34 -1.51 -10.02
N TYR A 34 -2.40 -0.57 -9.84
CA TYR A 34 -2.68 0.86 -9.88
C TYR A 34 -3.33 1.24 -11.21
N ARG A 35 -2.73 0.81 -12.32
CA ARG A 35 -3.24 1.10 -13.65
C ARG A 35 -4.63 0.51 -13.86
N GLU A 36 -4.86 -0.73 -13.43
CA GLU A 36 -6.17 -1.37 -13.53
C GLU A 36 -7.24 -0.60 -12.75
N VAL A 37 -6.97 -0.21 -11.51
CA VAL A 37 -7.93 0.54 -10.67
C VAL A 37 -8.21 1.94 -11.23
N VAL A 38 -7.19 2.62 -11.75
CA VAL A 38 -7.36 3.97 -12.31
C VAL A 38 -8.10 3.93 -13.64
N LEU A 39 -7.79 2.96 -14.52
CA LEU A 39 -8.39 2.85 -15.86
C LEU A 39 -9.75 2.14 -15.86
N ALA A 40 -9.93 1.08 -15.07
CA ALA A 40 -11.19 0.38 -14.97
C ALA A 40 -12.15 1.19 -14.08
N GLN A 41 -13.08 1.91 -14.70
CA GLN A 41 -14.12 2.67 -14.01
C GLN A 41 -15.18 1.79 -13.31
N HIS A 42 -14.94 0.49 -13.18
CA HIS A 42 -15.97 -0.48 -12.82
C HIS A 42 -15.73 -1.01 -11.40
N ALA A 43 -16.59 -0.54 -10.49
CA ALA A 43 -16.85 -1.08 -9.16
C ALA A 43 -15.71 -0.98 -8.12
N CYS A 44 -15.83 0.04 -7.28
CA CYS A 44 -15.16 0.23 -5.99
C CYS A 44 -13.63 0.38 -6.02
N CYS A 45 -13.14 1.02 -4.97
CA CYS A 45 -11.77 1.50 -4.87
C CYS A 45 -10.79 0.36 -4.54
N GLY A 46 -9.56 0.43 -5.07
CA GLY A 46 -8.50 -0.52 -4.74
C GLY A 46 -8.08 -0.40 -3.27
N PHE A 47 -8.00 -1.52 -2.55
CA PHE A 47 -7.49 -1.54 -1.18
C PHE A 47 -5.96 -1.36 -1.15
N VAL A 48 -5.49 -0.54 -0.23
CA VAL A 48 -4.06 -0.25 -0.03
C VAL A 48 -3.68 -0.54 1.43
N PRO A 49 -2.86 -1.57 1.73
CA PRO A 49 -2.29 -1.77 3.06
C PRO A 49 -1.44 -0.58 3.51
N GLU A 50 -1.26 -0.42 4.82
CA GLU A 50 -0.44 0.66 5.39
C GLU A 50 1.05 0.56 4.99
N SER A 51 1.52 -0.66 4.72
CA SER A 51 2.88 -0.93 4.29
C SER A 51 3.19 -0.31 2.92
N ARG A 52 4.02 0.74 2.93
CA ARG A 52 4.48 1.41 1.69
C ARG A 52 5.34 0.53 0.79
N ILE A 53 5.92 -0.54 1.35
CA ILE A 53 6.77 -1.49 0.61
C ILE A 53 5.91 -2.46 -0.20
N GLU A 54 4.68 -2.74 0.25
CA GLU A 54 3.75 -3.63 -0.46
C GLU A 54 3.06 -2.94 -1.63
N ARG A 55 2.86 -1.62 -1.56
CA ARG A 55 2.17 -0.82 -2.58
C ARG A 55 2.96 0.45 -2.98
N PRO A 56 4.24 0.33 -3.36
CA PRO A 56 5.13 1.48 -3.50
C PRO A 56 4.70 2.45 -4.61
N VAL A 57 4.16 1.93 -5.72
CA VAL A 57 3.70 2.72 -6.86
C VAL A 57 2.40 3.42 -6.53
N THR A 58 1.46 2.71 -5.90
CA THR A 58 0.18 3.30 -5.48
C THR A 58 0.40 4.43 -4.49
N TYR A 59 1.27 4.27 -3.49
CA TYR A 59 1.60 5.36 -2.55
C TYR A 59 2.28 6.56 -3.23
N ALA A 60 3.06 6.33 -4.28
CA ALA A 60 3.77 7.39 -5.00
C ALA A 60 2.89 8.16 -5.98
N LEU A 61 1.84 7.52 -6.53
CA LEU A 61 1.02 8.07 -7.61
C LEU A 61 -0.42 8.43 -7.21
N VAL A 62 -0.78 8.26 -5.95
CA VAL A 62 -2.01 8.84 -5.39
C VAL A 62 -1.77 10.34 -5.15
N ASP A 63 -2.66 11.19 -5.66
CA ASP A 63 -2.52 12.65 -5.58
C ASP A 63 -2.62 13.13 -4.14
N GLU A 64 -3.64 12.62 -3.43
CA GLU A 64 -3.87 12.95 -2.03
C GLU A 64 -4.56 11.79 -1.28
N TRP A 65 -4.24 11.71 0.01
CA TRP A 65 -4.96 10.88 0.96
C TRP A 65 -5.81 11.78 1.85
N THR A 66 -7.11 11.52 1.87
CA THR A 66 -8.05 12.27 2.70
C THR A 66 -7.78 12.07 4.19
N GLN A 67 -8.22 13.02 5.01
CA GLN A 67 -8.15 12.88 6.46
C GLN A 67 -8.87 11.60 6.92
N PRO A 68 -8.27 10.80 7.80
CA PRO A 68 -8.90 9.57 8.26
C PRO A 68 -10.24 9.81 8.95
N ILE A 69 -11.24 9.03 8.57
CA ILE A 69 -12.59 9.08 9.13
C ILE A 69 -13.02 7.70 9.63
N TRP A 70 -13.67 7.69 10.80
CA TRP A 70 -14.30 6.49 11.34
C TRP A 70 -15.57 6.17 10.54
N LYS A 71 -15.64 4.95 10.01
CA LYS A 71 -16.82 4.40 9.33
C LYS A 71 -17.24 3.12 10.05
N GLU A 72 -18.53 2.91 10.27
CA GLU A 72 -19.05 1.64 10.78
C GLU A 72 -19.24 0.66 9.62
N ASN A 73 -19.07 -0.63 9.90
CA ASN A 73 -19.43 -1.65 8.93
C ASN A 73 -20.96 -1.73 8.77
N ALA A 74 -21.42 -2.32 7.67
CA ALA A 74 -22.86 -2.38 7.35
C ALA A 74 -23.71 -3.07 8.44
N VAL A 75 -23.11 -3.98 9.21
CA VAL A 75 -23.76 -4.74 10.28
C VAL A 75 -23.61 -4.10 11.67
N LYS A 76 -22.95 -2.92 11.77
CA LYS A 76 -22.72 -2.16 13.01
C LYS A 76 -22.10 -2.95 14.16
N THR A 77 -21.22 -3.89 13.84
CA THR A 77 -20.45 -4.64 14.85
C THR A 77 -19.05 -4.07 15.05
N GLU A 78 -18.59 -3.25 14.11
CA GLU A 78 -17.22 -2.73 14.10
C GLU A 78 -17.18 -1.33 13.50
N ARG A 79 -16.16 -0.58 13.91
CA ARG A 79 -15.77 0.68 13.28
C ARG A 79 -14.35 0.59 12.74
N TRP A 80 -14.13 1.21 11.59
CA TRP A 80 -12.85 1.23 10.88
C TRP A 80 -12.40 2.68 10.67
N LEU A 81 -11.15 2.99 10.99
CA LEU A 81 -10.55 4.26 10.62
C LEU A 81 -10.04 4.13 9.20
N THR A 82 -10.68 4.82 8.27
CA THR A 82 -10.42 4.70 6.84
C THR A 82 -9.95 6.01 6.25
N SER A 83 -9.13 5.95 5.20
CA SER A 83 -8.71 7.13 4.44
C SER A 83 -8.76 6.78 2.96
N ASP A 84 -9.35 7.66 2.19
CA ASP A 84 -9.59 7.50 0.77
C ASP A 84 -8.45 8.14 -0.03
N GLY A 85 -7.96 7.43 -1.05
CA GLY A 85 -6.90 7.86 -1.95
C GLY A 85 -7.49 8.39 -3.26
N ILE A 86 -7.17 9.64 -3.57
CA ILE A 86 -7.70 10.38 -4.70
C ILE A 86 -6.69 10.35 -5.86
N VAL A 87 -7.19 10.07 -7.06
CA VAL A 87 -6.43 10.15 -8.32
C VAL A 87 -7.30 10.86 -9.35
N ASN A 88 -6.78 11.93 -9.95
CA ASN A 88 -7.50 12.79 -10.88
C ASN A 88 -8.83 13.30 -10.31
N GLY A 89 -8.84 13.70 -9.03
CA GLY A 89 -10.04 14.21 -8.35
C GLY A 89 -11.13 13.17 -8.05
N GLN A 90 -10.86 11.88 -8.27
CA GLN A 90 -11.78 10.78 -7.96
C GLN A 90 -11.20 9.86 -6.89
N THR A 91 -12.05 9.38 -5.98
CA THR A 91 -11.72 8.28 -5.09
C THR A 91 -11.44 7.03 -5.91
N LYS A 92 -10.19 6.55 -5.88
CA LYS A 92 -9.74 5.32 -6.57
C LYS A 92 -9.21 4.28 -5.60
N PHE A 93 -8.70 4.70 -4.46
CA PHE A 93 -8.13 3.81 -3.47
C PHE A 93 -8.73 4.07 -2.10
N TRP A 94 -8.60 3.10 -1.20
CA TRP A 94 -8.92 3.26 0.22
C TRP A 94 -7.94 2.45 1.05
N ARG A 95 -7.66 2.94 2.25
CA ARG A 95 -6.83 2.27 3.25
C ARG A 95 -7.58 2.15 4.56
N LEU A 96 -7.35 1.05 5.26
CA LEU A 96 -7.81 0.81 6.63
C LEU A 96 -6.62 0.98 7.55
N LEU A 97 -6.71 1.96 8.45
CA LEU A 97 -5.66 2.30 9.42
C LEU A 97 -5.89 1.59 10.74
N GLU A 98 -7.15 1.54 11.19
CA GLU A 98 -7.52 0.89 12.44
C GLU A 98 -8.87 0.19 12.32
N ARG A 99 -9.08 -0.82 13.17
CA ARG A 99 -10.35 -1.54 13.33
C ARG A 99 -10.61 -1.78 14.80
N HIS A 100 -11.81 -1.42 15.25
CA HIS A 100 -12.27 -1.66 16.62
C HIS A 100 -13.63 -2.35 16.60
N PRO A 101 -13.87 -3.34 17.46
CA PRO A 101 -15.22 -3.82 17.72
C PRO A 101 -16.03 -2.69 18.36
N LEU A 102 -17.31 -2.60 18.01
CA LEU A 102 -18.27 -1.80 18.76
C LEU A 102 -18.71 -2.67 19.94
N GLU A 103 -18.47 -2.22 21.17
CA GLU A 103 -18.94 -2.95 22.35
C GLU A 103 -20.45 -3.16 22.24
N LEU A 104 -20.87 -4.43 22.26
CA LEU A 104 -22.28 -4.79 22.38
C LEU A 104 -22.71 -4.32 23.77
N ILE A 105 -23.41 -3.19 23.85
CA ILE A 105 -24.10 -2.80 25.08
C ILE A 105 -25.04 -3.97 25.41
N PRO A 106 -24.88 -4.67 26.54
CA PRO A 106 -25.85 -5.67 26.95
C PRO A 106 -27.17 -4.95 27.23
N GLU A 107 -28.24 -5.37 26.56
CA GLU A 107 -29.62 -4.94 26.87
C GLU A 107 -30.05 -5.42 28.28
#